data_AF-A0A820YRY8-F1
#
_entry.id   AF-A0A820YRY8-F1
#
_cell.length_a   1.000
_cell.length_b   1.000
_cell.length_c   1.000
_cell.angle_alpha   90.00
_cell.angle_beta   90.00
_cell.angle_gamma   90.00
#
_symmetry.space_group_name_H-M   'P 1'
#
loop_
_entity.id
_entity.type
_entity.pdbx_description
1 polymer ?
#
loop_
_entity_poly.entity_id
_entity_poly.type
_entity_poly.pdbx_seq_one_letter_code
_entity_poly.pdbx_strand_id
1 'polypeptide(L)'
;MSHRKALTLEEKIALIKDNQNAHGLSVCELTDNYKISKSSAANIRRRSEELLADYSSNCNKEKARQVAEQLGYTSETFKASNGWLEKFRNRHAISFRTINGESASVDNST
;
A
#
# COMPACT_ATOMS: atom_id res chain seq x y z
N MET A 1 -6.08 1.53 24.36
CA MET A 1 -4.88 0.75 24.00
C MET A 1 -4.33 1.30 22.69
N SER A 2 -3.04 1.63 22.63
CA SER A 2 -2.45 2.31 21.47
C SER A 2 -2.05 1.29 20.41
N HIS A 3 -2.82 1.22 19.33
CA HIS A 3 -2.55 0.36 18.18
C HIS A 3 -1.45 0.94 17.27
N ARG A 4 -0.21 1.02 17.77
CA ARG A 4 0.95 1.41 16.95
C ARG A 4 1.39 0.22 16.09
N LYS A 5 0.68 -0.01 15.00
CA LYS A 5 1.05 -0.97 13.95
C LYS A 5 1.60 -0.21 12.74
N ALA A 6 2.80 -0.58 12.29
CA ALA A 6 3.32 -0.13 11.00
C ALA A 6 2.65 -0.94 9.89
N LEU A 7 1.92 -0.28 8.99
CA LEU A 7 1.28 -0.92 7.85
C LEU A 7 2.21 -0.92 6.64
N THR A 8 2.26 -2.05 5.93
CA THR A 8 2.91 -2.17 4.63
C THR A 8 2.17 -1.35 3.56
N LEU A 9 2.83 -1.06 2.42
CA LEU A 9 2.16 -0.35 1.33
C LEU A 9 0.95 -1.14 0.81
N GLU A 10 1.06 -2.48 0.71
CA GLU A 10 -0.07 -3.35 0.31
C GLU A 10 -1.26 -3.20 1.27
N GLU A 11 -1.04 -3.21 2.58
CA GLU A 11 -2.12 -3.02 3.57
C GLU A 11 -2.74 -1.62 3.51
N LYS A 12 -1.92 -0.57 3.27
CA LYS A 12 -2.44 0.80 3.08
C LYS A 12 -3.33 0.91 1.84
N ILE A 13 -2.97 0.23 0.75
CA ILE A 13 -3.78 0.19 -0.48
C ILE A 13 -5.08 -0.58 -0.28
N ALA A 14 -5.04 -1.72 0.42
CA ALA A 14 -6.25 -2.48 0.75
C ALA A 14 -7.25 -1.61 1.54
N LEU A 15 -6.76 -0.87 2.54
CA LEU A 15 -7.58 0.07 3.31
C LEU A 15 -8.21 1.16 2.43
N ILE A 16 -7.44 1.74 1.49
CA ILE A 16 -7.96 2.76 0.56
C ILE A 16 -9.07 2.19 -0.32
N LYS A 17 -8.88 0.99 -0.87
CA LYS A 17 -9.88 0.30 -1.69
C LYS A 17 -11.16 -0.01 -0.91
N ASP A 18 -11.01 -0.50 0.32
CA ASP A 18 -12.15 -0.78 1.20
C ASP A 18 -12.93 0.48 1.58
N ASN A 19 -12.26 1.64 1.68
CA ASN A 19 -12.94 2.91 1.96
C ASN A 19 -13.65 3.50 0.73
N GLN A 20 -13.10 3.28 -0.47
CA GLN A 20 -13.64 3.82 -1.74
C GLN A 20 -14.75 2.98 -2.35
N ASN A 21 -15.01 1.77 -1.82
CA ASN A 21 -16.05 0.89 -2.34
C ASN A 21 -17.46 1.48 -2.12
N ALA A 22 -18.43 1.10 -2.95
CA ALA A 22 -19.81 1.64 -2.88
C ALA A 22 -20.51 1.33 -1.54
N HIS A 23 -20.14 0.23 -0.89
CA HIS A 23 -20.48 -0.10 0.49
C HIS A 23 -19.20 -0.14 1.36
N GLY A 24 -18.39 0.91 1.23
CA GLY A 24 -17.07 1.00 1.81
C GLY A 24 -17.09 1.07 3.33
N LEU A 25 -16.03 0.55 3.95
CA LEU A 25 -15.91 0.52 5.40
C LEU A 25 -15.75 1.95 5.96
N SER A 26 -16.49 2.23 7.03
CA SER A 26 -16.35 3.48 7.77
C SER A 26 -14.98 3.58 8.45
N VAL A 27 -14.53 4.81 8.75
CA VAL A 27 -13.24 5.03 9.43
C VAL A 27 -13.13 4.24 10.74
N CYS A 28 -14.23 4.09 11.48
CA CYS A 28 -14.25 3.26 12.68
C CYS A 28 -14.01 1.78 12.36
N GLU A 29 -14.74 1.22 11.39
CA GLU A 29 -14.56 -0.18 10.97
C GLU A 29 -13.16 -0.45 10.42
N LEU A 30 -12.57 0.51 9.71
CA LEU A 30 -11.18 0.42 9.27
C LEU A 30 -10.19 0.39 10.44
N THR A 31 -10.45 1.15 11.51
CA THR A 31 -9.59 1.12 12.70
C THR A 31 -9.64 -0.21 13.43
N ASP A 32 -10.82 -0.83 13.50
CA ASP A 32 -11.01 -2.15 14.11
C ASP A 32 -10.39 -3.27 13.26
N ASN A 33 -10.67 -3.28 11.95
CA ASN A 33 -10.19 -4.32 11.03
C ASN A 33 -8.67 -4.29 10.84
N TYR A 34 -8.08 -3.11 10.64
CA TYR A 34 -6.66 -2.96 10.40
C TYR A 34 -5.83 -2.78 11.67
N LYS A 35 -6.49 -2.68 12.84
CA LYS A 35 -5.90 -2.44 14.16
C LYS A 35 -4.95 -1.24 14.12
N ILE A 36 -5.49 -0.08 13.71
CA ILE A 36 -4.76 1.19 13.61
C ILE A 36 -5.49 2.32 14.34
N SER A 37 -4.77 3.38 14.65
CA SER A 37 -5.38 4.59 15.24
C SER A 37 -6.24 5.35 14.22
N LYS A 38 -7.28 6.05 14.70
CA LYS A 38 -8.12 6.95 13.89
C LYS A 38 -7.27 7.97 13.12
N SER A 39 -6.24 8.52 13.77
CA SER A 39 -5.30 9.47 13.18
C SER A 39 -4.48 8.84 12.04
N SER A 40 -4.06 7.58 12.19
CA SER A 40 -3.38 6.84 11.12
C SER A 40 -4.30 6.58 9.92
N ALA A 41 -5.54 6.15 10.16
CA ALA A 41 -6.52 5.93 9.09
C ALA A 41 -6.79 7.23 8.31
N ALA A 42 -6.95 8.35 9.02
CA ALA A 42 -7.14 9.67 8.41
C ALA A 42 -5.91 10.12 7.60
N ASN A 43 -4.68 9.88 8.09
CA ASN A 43 -3.46 10.22 7.36
C ASN A 43 -3.31 9.38 6.07
N ILE A 44 -3.58 8.07 6.15
CA ILE A 44 -3.57 7.18 4.98
C ILE A 44 -4.58 7.64 3.93
N ARG A 45 -5.79 8.03 4.34
CA ARG A 45 -6.80 8.58 3.43
C ARG A 45 -6.36 9.90 2.79
N ARG A 46 -5.69 10.79 3.53
CA ARG A 46 -5.16 12.05 2.96
C ARG A 46 -4.06 11.84 1.94
N ARG A 47 -3.28 10.76 2.08
CA ARG A 47 -2.16 10.43 1.18
C ARG A 47 -2.52 9.34 0.19
N SER A 48 -3.81 9.09 -0.05
CA SER A 48 -4.24 7.93 -0.82
C SER A 48 -3.72 7.96 -2.26
N GLU A 49 -3.65 9.14 -2.88
CA GLU A 49 -3.16 9.32 -4.25
C GLU A 49 -1.67 9.00 -4.36
N GLU A 50 -0.85 9.51 -3.45
CA GLU A 50 0.59 9.23 -3.38
C GLU A 50 0.83 7.72 -3.17
N LEU A 51 0.13 7.11 -2.22
CA LEU A 51 0.28 5.68 -1.95
C LEU A 51 -0.12 4.83 -3.16
N LEU A 52 -1.16 5.20 -3.90
CA LEU A 52 -1.61 4.51 -5.11
C LEU A 52 -0.59 4.65 -6.26
N ALA A 53 0.01 5.83 -6.39
CA ALA A 53 1.07 6.11 -7.37
C ALA A 53 2.35 5.34 -7.05
N ASP A 54 2.79 5.34 -5.79
CA ASP A 54 3.91 4.53 -5.29
C ASP A 54 3.63 3.03 -5.51
N TYR A 55 2.40 2.58 -5.27
CA TYR A 55 2.02 1.17 -5.46
C TYR A 55 2.03 0.76 -6.93
N SER A 56 1.54 1.63 -7.82
CA SER A 56 1.56 1.39 -9.27
C SER A 56 3.01 1.37 -9.81
N SER A 57 3.85 2.28 -9.31
CA SER A 57 5.25 2.42 -9.73
C SER A 57 6.15 1.29 -9.20
N ASN A 58 5.91 0.80 -7.98
CA ASN A 58 6.76 -0.21 -7.31
C ASN A 58 6.54 -1.66 -7.77
N CYS A 59 6.24 -1.89 -9.04
CA CYS A 59 6.03 -3.20 -9.67
C CYS A 59 4.85 -3.99 -9.08
N ASN A 60 3.66 -3.78 -9.65
CA ASN A 60 2.49 -4.61 -9.37
C ASN A 60 2.67 -6.02 -9.98
N LYS A 61 2.35 -7.08 -9.22
CA LYS A 61 2.33 -8.49 -9.68
C LYS A 61 1.51 -8.64 -10.97
N GLU A 62 0.42 -7.89 -11.08
CA GLU A 62 -0.44 -7.91 -12.27
C GLU A 62 0.27 -7.30 -13.48
N LYS A 63 1.00 -6.20 -13.31
CA LYS A 63 1.80 -5.58 -14.37
C LYS A 63 2.92 -6.52 -14.81
N ALA A 64 3.57 -7.20 -13.87
CA ALA A 64 4.58 -8.21 -14.17
C ALA A 64 4.00 -9.38 -14.98
N ARG A 65 2.78 -9.83 -14.66
CA ARG A 65 2.09 -10.87 -15.45
C ARG A 65 1.72 -10.38 -16.85
N GLN A 66 1.21 -9.16 -16.98
CA GLN A 66 0.90 -8.57 -18.29
C GLN A 66 2.14 -8.50 -19.18
N VAL A 67 3.27 -8.03 -18.64
CA VAL A 67 4.55 -7.99 -19.37
C VAL A 67 5.01 -9.41 -19.74
N ALA A 68 4.86 -10.38 -18.83
CA ALA A 68 5.23 -11.75 -19.12
C ALA A 68 4.36 -12.37 -20.24
N GLU A 69 3.06 -12.11 -20.24
CA GLU A 69 2.14 -12.54 -21.30
C GLU A 69 2.49 -11.89 -22.64
N GLN A 70 2.81 -10.59 -22.66
CA GLN A 70 3.29 -9.89 -23.85
C GLN A 70 4.60 -10.47 -24.40
N LEU A 71 5.45 -11.00 -23.53
CA LEU A 71 6.69 -11.68 -23.89
C LEU A 71 6.48 -13.17 -24.24
N GLY A 72 5.24 -13.66 -24.23
CA GLY A 72 4.89 -15.04 -24.57
C GLY A 72 5.11 -16.06 -23.44
N TYR A 73 5.33 -15.61 -22.21
CA TYR A 73 5.41 -16.52 -21.06
C TYR A 73 4.02 -16.95 -20.60
N THR A 74 3.86 -18.27 -20.40
CA THR A 74 2.66 -18.83 -19.78
C THR A 74 2.65 -18.61 -18.28
N SER A 75 1.46 -18.61 -17.67
CA SER A 75 1.26 -18.51 -16.21
C SER A 75 1.95 -19.62 -15.42
N GLU A 76 2.23 -20.77 -16.05
CA GLU A 76 2.99 -21.88 -15.48
C GLU A 76 4.51 -21.62 -15.45
N THR A 77 5.02 -20.86 -16.44
CA THR A 77 6.45 -20.59 -16.59
C THR A 77 6.87 -19.35 -15.81
N PHE A 78 6.03 -18.30 -15.82
CA PHE A 78 6.28 -17.08 -15.07
C PHE A 78 5.21 -16.87 -14.00
N LYS A 79 5.59 -17.16 -12.75
CA LYS A 79 4.77 -16.87 -11.59
C LYS A 79 5.31 -15.63 -10.90
N ALA A 80 4.61 -14.51 -11.03
CA ALA A 80 4.81 -13.29 -10.24
C ALA A 80 4.44 -13.53 -8.75
N SER A 81 5.14 -14.46 -8.12
CA SER A 81 4.98 -14.87 -6.74
C SER A 81 5.51 -13.79 -5.80
N ASN A 82 5.06 -13.79 -4.55
CA ASN A 82 5.56 -12.85 -3.55
C ASN A 82 7.09 -12.95 -3.40
N GLY A 83 7.66 -14.16 -3.42
CA GLY A 83 9.11 -14.36 -3.37
C GLY A 83 9.86 -13.85 -4.62
N TRP A 84 9.26 -13.97 -5.82
CA TRP A 84 9.83 -13.38 -7.04
C TRP A 84 9.84 -11.86 -6.93
N LEU A 85 8.71 -11.26 -6.53
CA LEU A 85 8.57 -9.82 -6.38
C LEU A 85 9.53 -9.26 -5.32
N GLU A 86 9.70 -9.93 -4.18
CA GLU A 86 10.65 -9.53 -3.14
C GLU A 86 12.09 -9.57 -3.64
N LYS A 87 12.50 -10.65 -4.31
CA LYS A 87 13.83 -10.73 -4.92
C LYS A 87 14.04 -9.75 -6.08
N PHE A 88 13.01 -9.48 -6.87
CA PHE A 88 13.05 -8.48 -7.94
C PHE A 88 13.25 -7.08 -7.36
N ARG A 89 12.46 -6.73 -6.33
CA ARG A 89 12.60 -5.47 -5.59
C ARG A 89 13.99 -5.32 -4.98
N ASN A 90 14.50 -6.34 -4.32
CA ASN A 90 15.83 -6.32 -3.70
C ASN A 90 16.93 -6.14 -4.75
N ARG A 91 16.90 -6.92 -5.85
CA ARG A 91 17.90 -6.83 -6.92
C ARG A 91 17.94 -5.49 -7.64
N HIS A 92 16.79 -4.85 -7.81
CA HIS A 92 16.67 -3.56 -8.49
C HIS A 92 16.57 -2.38 -7.52
N ALA A 93 16.83 -2.58 -6.23
CA ALA A 93 16.74 -1.57 -5.18
C ALA A 93 15.41 -0.79 -5.18
N ILE A 94 14.31 -1.47 -5.53
CA ILE A 94 12.95 -0.92 -5.50
C ILE A 94 12.48 -0.99 -4.04
N SER A 95 12.91 -0.02 -3.23
CA SER A 95 12.46 0.13 -1.86
C SER A 95 11.11 0.83 -1.84
N PHE A 96 10.13 0.27 -1.12
CA PHE A 96 9.06 1.12 -0.60
C PHE A 96 9.74 2.12 0.31
N ARG A 97 9.74 3.40 -0.07
CA ARG A 97 10.00 4.44 0.91
C ARG A 97 8.98 4.19 2.00
N THR A 98 9.42 3.74 3.17
CA THR A 98 8.51 3.65 4.31
C THR A 98 8.16 5.09 4.59
N ILE A 99 7.01 5.49 4.07
CA ILE A 99 6.45 6.81 4.30
C ILE A 99 5.97 6.82 5.76
N ASN A 100 6.94 6.89 6.67
CA ASN A 100 6.78 7.39 8.01
C ASN A 100 7.10 8.88 7.92
N GLY A 101 6.19 9.63 7.31
CA GLY A 101 6.20 11.08 7.44
C GLY A 101 5.77 11.40 8.87
N GLU A 102 6.75 11.49 9.74
CA GLU A 102 6.76 12.39 10.89
C GLU A 102 5.88 13.61 10.61
N SER A 103 4.84 13.78 11.43
CA SER A 103 3.94 14.91 11.38
C SER A 103 4.77 16.19 11.47
N ALA A 104 4.72 17.03 10.44
CA ALA A 104 4.98 18.45 10.64
C ALA A 104 3.90 18.92 11.64
N SER A 105 4.28 19.00 12.91
CA SER A 105 3.51 19.64 13.96
C SER A 105 3.33 21.09 13.54
N VAL A 106 2.19 21.40 12.91
CA VAL A 106 1.79 22.79 12.68
C VAL A 106 1.26 23.28 14.02
N ASP A 107 2.16 23.82 14.84
CA ASP A 107 1.81 24.62 16.00
C ASP A 107 1.14 25.89 15.46
N ASN A 108 -0.18 26.01 15.65
CA ASN A 108 -0.89 27.27 15.46
C ASN A 108 -1.24 27.83 16.83
N SER A 109 -0.23 28.28 17.59
CA SER A 109 -0.42 29.32 18.58
C SER A 109 -0.37 30.67 17.88
N THR A 110 -1.53 31.29 17.68
CA THR A 110 -1.86 32.68 18.04
C THR A 110 -3.35 32.90 17.75
#